data_AF-A0A0C3G8S1-F1
#
_entry.id   AF-A0A0C3G8S1-F1
#
_cell.length_a   1.000
_cell.length_b   1.000
_cell.length_c   1.000
_cell.angle_alpha   90.00
_cell.angle_beta   90.00
_cell.angle_gamma   90.00
#
_symmetry.space_group_name_H-M   'P 1'
#
loop_
_entity.id
_entity.type
_entity.pdbx_description
1 polymer ?
#
loop_
_entity_poly.entity_id
_entity_poly.type
_entity_poly.pdbx_seq_one_letter_code
_entity_poly.pdbx_strand_id
1 'polypeptide(L)'
;HFDVRQALYKAVDGDQAKWSRAAYSIFWADRVTIRRRMGCSPYFAVTGAHPILPLDIAEATYLLPPPSATMSTTDLIAMRAIALQKRHSHLSALHSRVMSARLQAAVRFEHDHVATIRDFDFKQGDLVLVHNTAIEKSLNRKMRARYIGPLVVIARNKGGAYIICELNGSVFDRPVAAFRVIPYFARKSIALPDLDRFLDVPTNRLQEMESSEVADPDADSATDDRSPAGDSDEDGDRDSLLGDLSDDD
;
A
#
# COMPACT_ATOMS: atom_id res chain seq x y z
N HIS A 1 2.55 -39.24 -17.97
CA HIS A 1 3.06 -38.09 -18.73
C HIS A 1 2.06 -37.45 -19.70
N PHE A 2 0.85 -38.00 -19.87
CA PHE A 2 -0.18 -37.42 -20.74
C PHE A 2 -0.59 -36.00 -20.30
N ASP A 3 -0.73 -35.79 -18.98
CA ASP A 3 -1.11 -34.50 -18.39
C ASP A 3 -0.13 -33.37 -18.71
N VAL A 4 1.17 -33.64 -18.73
CA VAL A 4 2.23 -32.66 -19.03
C VAL A 4 2.16 -32.23 -20.50
N ARG A 5 1.98 -33.18 -21.43
CA ARG A 5 1.86 -32.87 -22.86
C ARG A 5 0.62 -32.04 -23.15
N GLN A 6 -0.51 -32.39 -22.55
CA GLN A 6 -1.75 -31.63 -22.71
C GLN A 6 -1.65 -30.25 -22.07
N ALA A 7 -1.05 -30.14 -20.88
CA ALA A 7 -0.84 -28.86 -20.22
C ALA A 7 0.12 -27.96 -21.01
N LEU A 8 1.16 -28.52 -21.62
CA LEU A 8 2.06 -27.79 -22.53
C LEU A 8 1.30 -27.17 -23.69
N TYR A 9 0.48 -27.97 -24.39
CA TYR A 9 -0.31 -27.49 -25.53
C TYR A 9 -1.28 -26.37 -25.13
N LYS A 10 -1.93 -26.50 -23.95
CA LYS A 10 -2.83 -25.48 -23.41
C LYS A 10 -2.09 -24.20 -23.01
N ALA A 11 -0.91 -24.30 -22.40
CA ALA A 11 -0.14 -23.15 -21.94
C ALA A 11 0.48 -22.30 -23.07
N VAL A 12 0.53 -22.83 -24.29
CA VAL A 12 1.01 -22.13 -25.50
C VAL A 12 -0.14 -21.76 -26.44
N ASP A 13 -1.39 -21.72 -25.93
CA ASP A 13 -2.57 -21.31 -26.71
C ASP A 13 -2.79 -22.20 -27.96
N GLY A 14 -2.34 -23.46 -27.91
CA GLY A 14 -2.41 -24.42 -29.02
C GLY A 14 -1.29 -24.32 -30.07
N ASP A 15 -0.37 -23.36 -29.95
CA ASP A 15 0.76 -23.20 -30.86
C ASP A 15 1.93 -24.11 -30.47
N GLN A 16 1.99 -25.28 -31.11
CA GLN A 16 3.03 -26.29 -30.82
C GLN A 16 4.45 -25.75 -31.01
N ALA A 17 4.70 -24.79 -31.91
CA ALA A 17 6.05 -24.27 -32.13
C ALA A 17 6.64 -23.56 -30.91
N LYS A 18 5.79 -23.08 -29.99
CA LYS A 18 6.19 -22.34 -28.79
C LYS A 18 6.40 -23.21 -27.55
N TRP A 19 6.31 -24.55 -27.68
CA TRP A 19 6.33 -25.49 -26.54
C TRP A 19 7.54 -25.29 -25.61
N SER A 20 8.71 -24.99 -26.16
CA SER A 20 9.96 -24.83 -25.41
C SER A 20 9.91 -23.65 -24.43
N ARG A 21 9.16 -22.58 -24.76
CA ARG A 21 9.02 -21.39 -23.93
C ARG A 21 8.19 -21.64 -22.67
N ALA A 22 7.25 -22.57 -22.72
CA ALA A 22 6.38 -22.93 -21.59
C ALA A 22 6.87 -24.16 -20.80
N ALA A 23 7.85 -24.90 -21.33
CA ALA A 23 8.35 -26.15 -20.77
C ALA A 23 8.75 -26.01 -19.30
N TYR A 24 9.58 -25.02 -18.99
CA TYR A 24 10.05 -24.77 -17.62
C TYR A 24 8.89 -24.52 -16.64
N SER A 25 7.98 -23.60 -16.99
CA SER A 25 6.83 -23.25 -16.15
C SER A 25 5.89 -24.43 -15.93
N ILE A 26 5.71 -25.30 -16.93
CA ILE A 26 4.87 -26.50 -16.81
C ILE A 26 5.52 -27.54 -15.89
N PHE A 27 6.81 -27.82 -16.06
CA PHE A 27 7.50 -28.77 -15.19
C PHE A 27 7.55 -28.27 -13.75
N TRP A 28 7.75 -26.97 -13.53
CA TRP A 28 7.62 -26.37 -12.21
C TRP A 28 6.21 -26.56 -11.67
N ALA A 29 5.18 -26.18 -12.44
CA ALA A 29 3.78 -26.32 -12.04
C ALA A 29 3.40 -27.77 -11.68
N ASP A 30 3.83 -28.78 -12.45
CA ASP A 30 3.59 -30.19 -12.13
C ASP A 30 4.26 -30.62 -10.81
N ARG A 31 5.51 -30.19 -10.58
CA ARG A 31 6.28 -30.55 -9.37
C ARG A 31 5.72 -29.91 -8.10
N VAL A 32 5.16 -28.70 -8.20
CA VAL A 32 4.60 -27.98 -7.04
C VAL A 32 3.11 -28.27 -6.84
N THR A 33 2.46 -28.95 -7.77
CA THR A 33 1.04 -29.31 -7.68
C THR A 33 0.82 -30.60 -6.89
N ILE A 34 -0.10 -30.56 -5.94
CA ILE A 34 -0.46 -31.72 -5.12
C ILE A 34 -1.05 -32.82 -6.00
N ARG A 35 -0.53 -34.06 -5.85
CA ARG A 35 -1.08 -35.22 -6.54
C ARG A 35 -2.10 -35.93 -5.65
N ARG A 36 -3.29 -36.21 -6.20
CA ARG A 36 -4.40 -36.84 -5.47
C ARG A 36 -4.03 -38.12 -4.72
N ARG A 37 -3.15 -38.97 -5.30
CA ARG A 37 -2.73 -40.24 -4.68
C ARG A 37 -1.73 -40.07 -3.53
N MET A 38 -0.94 -39.00 -3.52
CA MET A 38 0.11 -38.78 -2.51
C MET A 38 -0.35 -37.81 -1.41
N GLY A 39 -1.36 -36.98 -1.67
CA GLY A 39 -1.79 -35.93 -0.75
C GLY A 39 -0.82 -34.74 -0.65
N CYS A 40 0.38 -34.84 -1.23
CA CYS A 40 1.40 -33.79 -1.28
C CYS A 40 1.91 -33.56 -2.72
N SER A 41 2.71 -32.50 -2.91
CA SER A 41 3.38 -32.22 -4.18
C SER A 41 4.63 -33.08 -4.35
N PRO A 42 5.01 -33.45 -5.59
CA PRO A 42 6.29 -34.14 -5.85
C PRO A 42 7.51 -33.43 -5.26
N TYR A 43 7.53 -32.09 -5.30
CA TYR A 43 8.59 -31.29 -4.68
C TYR A 43 8.70 -31.56 -3.18
N PHE A 44 7.57 -31.53 -2.47
CA PHE A 44 7.52 -31.79 -1.03
C PHE A 44 7.91 -33.23 -0.71
N ALA A 45 7.46 -34.21 -1.50
CA ALA A 45 7.79 -35.62 -1.28
C ALA A 45 9.30 -35.91 -1.36
N VAL A 46 10.04 -35.14 -2.16
CA VAL A 46 11.50 -35.31 -2.34
C VAL A 46 12.29 -34.47 -1.35
N THR A 47 11.84 -33.24 -1.07
CA THR A 47 12.62 -32.25 -0.29
C THR A 47 12.18 -32.12 1.17
N GLY A 48 10.99 -32.61 1.52
CA GLY A 48 10.37 -32.39 2.83
C GLY A 48 9.91 -30.94 3.08
N ALA A 49 10.03 -30.05 2.10
CA ALA A 49 9.71 -28.63 2.23
C ALA A 49 8.75 -28.16 1.12
N HIS A 50 7.98 -27.11 1.40
CA HIS A 50 7.13 -26.47 0.39
C HIS A 50 7.95 -25.53 -0.50
N PRO A 51 7.69 -25.50 -1.82
CA PRO A 51 8.39 -24.61 -2.73
C PRO A 51 7.92 -23.17 -2.50
N ILE A 52 8.85 -22.22 -2.53
CA ILE A 52 8.53 -20.79 -2.60
C ILE A 52 8.07 -20.49 -4.03
N LEU A 53 6.86 -19.96 -4.18
CA LEU A 53 6.34 -19.55 -5.48
C LEU A 53 6.80 -18.11 -5.76
N PRO A 54 7.24 -17.81 -7.00
CA PRO A 54 7.59 -16.46 -7.38
C PRO A 54 6.33 -15.63 -7.67
N LEU A 55 5.30 -15.68 -6.80
CA LEU A 55 4.05 -14.94 -6.95
C LEU A 55 3.73 -14.22 -5.64
N ASP A 56 3.47 -12.93 -5.71
CA ASP A 56 2.86 -12.18 -4.60
C ASP A 56 1.34 -12.39 -4.57
N ILE A 57 0.67 -12.02 -3.48
CA ILE A 57 -0.77 -12.13 -3.24
C ILE A 57 -1.58 -11.50 -4.39
N ALA A 58 -1.16 -10.32 -4.85
CA ALA A 58 -1.82 -9.63 -5.96
C ALA A 58 -1.68 -10.42 -7.27
N GLU A 59 -0.49 -10.92 -7.57
CA GLU A 59 -0.24 -11.71 -8.78
C GLU A 59 -1.01 -13.03 -8.75
N ALA A 60 -1.01 -13.73 -7.61
CA ALA A 60 -1.75 -14.98 -7.43
C ALA A 60 -3.27 -14.81 -7.60
N THR A 61 -3.80 -13.63 -7.25
CA THR A 61 -5.23 -13.33 -7.31
C THR A 61 -5.67 -12.84 -8.70
N TYR A 62 -4.87 -12.02 -9.37
CA TYR A 62 -5.32 -11.28 -10.55
C TYR A 62 -4.72 -11.77 -11.89
N LEU A 63 -3.64 -12.57 -11.89
CA LEU A 63 -3.02 -13.05 -13.14
C LEU A 63 -3.92 -14.00 -13.94
N LEU A 64 -4.87 -14.64 -13.27
CA LEU A 64 -5.81 -15.58 -13.86
C LEU A 64 -7.24 -15.14 -13.55
N PRO A 65 -8.21 -15.44 -14.43
CA PRO A 65 -9.61 -15.24 -14.11
C PRO A 65 -10.02 -16.12 -12.92
N PRO A 66 -11.02 -15.69 -12.14
CA PRO A 66 -11.53 -16.49 -11.04
C PRO A 66 -12.04 -17.84 -11.57
N PRO A 67 -11.80 -18.94 -10.83
CA PRO A 67 -12.26 -20.26 -11.25
C PRO A 67 -13.79 -20.29 -11.25
N SER A 68 -14.39 -20.66 -12.39
CA SER A 68 -15.85 -20.76 -12.55
C SER A 68 -16.40 -22.15 -12.18
N ALA A 69 -15.55 -23.18 -12.21
CA ALA A 69 -15.91 -24.57 -11.95
C ALA A 69 -14.72 -25.38 -11.41
N THR A 70 -15.00 -26.60 -10.98
CA THR A 70 -13.94 -27.57 -10.68
C THR A 70 -13.18 -27.93 -11.96
N MET A 71 -11.86 -28.06 -11.86
CA MET A 71 -10.96 -28.19 -13.02
C MET A 71 -10.22 -29.54 -13.03
N SER A 72 -9.85 -29.99 -14.22
CA SER A 72 -9.00 -31.17 -14.36
C SER A 72 -7.58 -30.88 -13.83
N THR A 73 -6.83 -31.92 -13.49
CA THR A 73 -5.42 -31.78 -13.09
C THR A 73 -4.59 -31.11 -14.20
N THR A 74 -4.91 -31.41 -15.47
CA THR A 74 -4.23 -30.82 -16.63
C THR A 74 -4.48 -29.32 -16.73
N ASP A 75 -5.72 -28.87 -16.50
CA ASP A 75 -6.10 -27.46 -16.54
C ASP A 75 -5.51 -26.69 -15.38
N LEU A 76 -5.50 -27.29 -14.18
CA LEU A 76 -4.85 -26.72 -13.01
C LEU A 76 -3.36 -26.47 -13.25
N ILE A 77 -2.64 -27.46 -13.81
CA ILE A 77 -1.22 -27.34 -14.12
C ILE A 77 -0.99 -26.28 -15.21
N ALA A 78 -1.80 -26.30 -16.26
CA ALA A 78 -1.70 -25.31 -17.34
C ALA A 78 -1.92 -23.88 -16.83
N MET A 79 -2.96 -23.64 -16.04
CA MET A 79 -3.23 -22.32 -15.46
C MET A 79 -2.09 -21.86 -14.54
N ARG A 80 -1.62 -22.72 -13.64
CA ARG A 80 -0.47 -22.40 -12.78
C ARG A 80 0.78 -22.06 -13.59
N ALA A 81 1.06 -22.81 -14.66
CA ALA A 81 2.18 -22.53 -15.54
C ALA A 81 2.00 -21.19 -16.28
N ILE A 82 0.78 -20.83 -16.70
CA ILE A 82 0.49 -19.53 -17.31
C ILE A 82 0.74 -18.40 -16.31
N ALA A 83 0.30 -18.54 -15.05
CA ALA A 83 0.60 -17.56 -14.00
C ALA A 83 2.11 -17.42 -13.75
N LEU A 84 2.84 -18.54 -13.69
CA LEU A 84 4.28 -18.57 -13.50
C LEU A 84 5.08 -17.96 -14.66
N GLN A 85 4.52 -17.93 -15.87
CA GLN A 85 5.17 -17.28 -17.01
C GLN A 85 5.26 -15.75 -16.86
N LYS A 86 4.45 -15.14 -15.98
CA LYS A 86 4.39 -13.69 -15.76
C LYS A 86 4.50 -12.87 -17.05
N ARG A 87 3.74 -13.25 -18.09
CA ARG A 87 3.82 -12.58 -19.40
C ARG A 87 3.55 -11.09 -19.19
N HIS A 88 4.49 -10.24 -19.59
CA HIS A 88 4.41 -8.78 -19.46
C HIS A 88 3.10 -8.22 -20.05
N SER A 89 2.62 -8.79 -21.15
CA SER A 89 1.33 -8.43 -21.75
C SER A 89 0.14 -8.66 -20.82
N HIS A 90 0.12 -9.78 -20.08
CA HIS A 90 -0.95 -10.09 -19.13
C HIS A 90 -0.88 -9.18 -17.91
N LEU A 91 0.32 -8.91 -17.40
CA LEU A 91 0.54 -7.98 -16.29
C LEU A 91 0.09 -6.55 -16.63
N SER A 92 0.45 -6.06 -17.82
CA SER A 92 0.04 -4.73 -18.29
C SER A 92 -1.48 -4.63 -18.47
N ALA A 93 -2.12 -5.65 -19.04
CA ALA A 93 -3.57 -5.71 -19.18
C ALA A 93 -4.28 -5.76 -17.83
N LEU A 94 -3.77 -6.54 -16.88
CA LEU A 94 -4.27 -6.63 -15.51
C LEU A 94 -4.16 -5.28 -14.81
N HIS A 95 -2.99 -4.65 -14.83
CA HIS A 95 -2.76 -3.34 -14.25
C HIS A 95 -3.75 -2.30 -14.79
N SER A 96 -3.93 -2.27 -16.11
CA SER A 96 -4.88 -1.37 -16.77
C SER A 96 -6.33 -1.61 -16.33
N ARG A 97 -6.75 -2.88 -16.25
CA ARG A 97 -8.09 -3.27 -15.78
C ARG A 97 -8.32 -2.88 -14.32
N VAL A 98 -7.37 -3.20 -13.43
CA VAL A 98 -7.46 -2.86 -12.00
C VAL A 98 -7.50 -1.35 -11.82
N MET A 99 -6.66 -0.59 -12.52
CA MET A 99 -6.68 0.87 -12.48
C MET A 99 -8.04 1.43 -12.94
N SER A 100 -8.55 0.94 -14.07
CA SER A 100 -9.87 1.38 -14.58
C SER A 100 -11.01 1.06 -13.60
N ALA A 101 -10.97 -0.11 -12.95
CA ALA A 101 -11.96 -0.50 -11.94
C ALA A 101 -11.86 0.37 -10.68
N ARG A 102 -10.64 0.71 -10.23
CA ARG A 102 -10.42 1.63 -9.10
C ARG A 102 -10.96 3.03 -9.41
N LEU A 103 -10.70 3.56 -10.60
CA LEU A 103 -11.23 4.85 -11.03
C LEU A 103 -12.76 4.84 -11.07
N GLN A 104 -13.36 3.79 -11.65
CA GLN A 104 -14.82 3.64 -11.66
C GLN A 104 -15.40 3.52 -10.24
N ALA A 105 -14.73 2.81 -9.34
CA ALA A 105 -15.14 2.70 -7.95
C ALA A 105 -15.05 4.04 -7.22
N ALA A 106 -14.01 4.84 -7.46
CA ALA A 106 -13.88 6.19 -6.91
C ALA A 106 -15.01 7.11 -7.40
N VAL A 107 -15.29 7.13 -8.71
CA VAL A 107 -16.39 7.92 -9.28
C VAL A 107 -17.76 7.49 -8.72
N ARG A 108 -18.01 6.18 -8.58
CA ARG A 108 -19.23 5.67 -7.95
C ARG A 108 -19.31 6.08 -6.48
N PHE A 109 -18.20 5.98 -5.75
CA PHE A 109 -18.14 6.39 -4.36
C PHE A 109 -18.48 7.88 -4.19
N GLU A 110 -17.90 8.74 -5.02
CA GLU A 110 -18.22 10.18 -5.05
C GLU A 110 -19.70 10.41 -5.31
N HIS A 111 -20.28 9.77 -6.32
CA HIS A 111 -21.69 9.89 -6.68
C HIS A 111 -22.63 9.41 -5.54
N ASP A 112 -22.32 8.27 -4.93
CA ASP A 112 -23.16 7.68 -3.89
C ASP A 112 -23.06 8.46 -2.56
N HIS A 113 -21.96 9.18 -2.35
CA HIS A 113 -21.69 9.92 -1.11
C HIS A 113 -21.69 11.44 -1.28
N VAL A 114 -22.27 12.00 -2.35
CA VAL A 114 -22.36 13.46 -2.57
C VAL A 114 -22.93 14.21 -1.36
N ALA A 115 -23.91 13.64 -0.66
CA ALA A 115 -24.51 14.28 0.52
C ALA A 115 -23.61 14.28 1.77
N THR A 116 -22.65 13.36 1.83
CA THR A 116 -21.78 13.12 2.99
C THR A 116 -20.40 13.75 2.79
N ILE A 117 -19.86 13.68 1.57
CA ILE A 117 -18.58 14.30 1.21
C ILE A 117 -18.79 15.81 1.19
N ARG A 118 -18.27 16.48 2.22
CA ARG A 118 -18.24 17.93 2.30
C ARG A 118 -16.79 18.36 2.17
N ASP A 119 -16.49 19.07 1.10
CA ASP A 119 -15.22 19.77 0.96
C ASP A 119 -15.37 21.16 1.59
N PHE A 120 -14.60 21.41 2.64
CA PHE A 120 -14.57 22.70 3.31
C PHE A 120 -13.27 23.42 2.94
N ASP A 121 -13.41 24.61 2.35
CA ASP A 121 -12.31 25.50 2.01
C ASP A 121 -12.18 26.60 3.06
N PHE A 122 -11.59 26.25 4.20
CA PHE A 122 -11.40 27.17 5.31
C PHE A 122 -10.32 28.20 4.98
N LYS A 123 -10.60 29.45 5.30
CA LYS A 123 -9.66 30.56 5.13
C LYS A 123 -8.94 30.85 6.43
N GLN A 124 -7.84 31.58 6.30
CA GLN A 124 -7.11 32.08 7.44
C GLN A 124 -8.06 32.86 8.35
N GLY A 125 -8.10 32.46 9.61
CA GLY A 125 -8.90 33.03 10.65
C GLY A 125 -10.26 32.36 10.89
N ASP A 126 -10.64 31.39 10.08
CA ASP A 126 -11.86 30.64 10.32
C ASP A 126 -11.77 29.80 11.60
N LEU A 127 -12.88 29.77 12.34
CA LEU A 127 -13.01 28.93 13.52
C LEU A 127 -13.43 27.52 13.11
N VAL A 128 -12.70 26.54 13.61
CA VAL A 128 -12.87 25.13 13.27
C VAL A 128 -12.83 24.24 14.50
N LEU A 129 -13.37 23.04 14.34
CA LEU A 129 -13.25 21.93 15.27
C LEU A 129 -12.40 20.85 14.62
N VAL A 130 -11.56 20.18 15.41
CA VAL A 130 -10.80 19.02 14.95
C VAL A 130 -11.41 17.75 15.49
N HIS A 131 -11.74 16.83 14.59
CA HIS A 131 -12.20 15.51 14.92
C HIS A 131 -11.07 14.66 15.53
N ASN A 132 -11.32 14.08 16.70
CA ASN A 132 -10.39 13.20 17.38
C ASN A 132 -10.59 11.75 16.90
N THR A 133 -9.88 11.39 15.84
CA THR A 133 -9.92 10.07 15.18
C THR A 133 -9.50 8.94 16.12
N ALA A 134 -8.51 9.17 16.99
CA ALA A 134 -8.04 8.18 17.95
C ALA A 134 -9.15 7.77 18.94
N ILE A 135 -9.96 8.74 19.39
CA ILE A 135 -11.10 8.47 20.27
C ILE A 135 -12.22 7.75 19.53
N GLU A 136 -12.52 8.10 18.27
CA GLU A 136 -13.59 7.47 17.51
C GLU A 136 -13.36 5.97 17.27
N LYS A 137 -12.11 5.58 17.01
CA LYS A 137 -11.70 4.18 16.82
C LYS A 137 -11.67 3.38 18.14
N SER A 138 -11.71 4.04 19.29
CA SER A 138 -11.64 3.37 20.60
C SER A 138 -12.97 2.74 21.04
N LEU A 139 -12.90 1.57 21.70
CA LEU A 139 -14.09 0.87 22.24
C LEU A 139 -14.80 1.68 23.34
N ASN A 140 -14.08 2.54 24.07
CA ASN A 140 -14.61 3.35 25.18
C ASN A 140 -14.99 4.79 24.78
N ARG A 141 -15.29 5.03 23.50
CA ARG A 141 -15.56 6.39 22.95
C ARG A 141 -16.75 7.13 23.55
N LYS A 142 -17.73 6.43 24.15
CA LYS A 142 -19.02 7.01 24.58
C LYS A 142 -18.87 8.18 25.55
N MET A 143 -17.82 8.19 26.38
CA MET A 143 -17.59 9.21 27.40
C MET A 143 -16.46 10.19 27.07
N ARG A 144 -15.88 10.12 25.87
CA ARG A 144 -14.73 10.94 25.50
C ARG A 144 -15.11 12.06 24.53
N ALA A 145 -14.39 13.18 24.60
CA ALA A 145 -14.62 14.32 23.72
C ALA A 145 -14.31 13.94 22.26
N ARG A 146 -15.30 14.03 21.38
CA ARG A 146 -15.16 13.69 19.96
C ARG A 146 -14.45 14.78 19.15
N TYR A 147 -14.64 16.03 19.55
CA TYR A 147 -14.10 17.20 18.87
C TYR A 147 -13.21 17.99 19.84
N ILE A 148 -12.11 18.52 19.29
CA ILE A 148 -11.18 19.42 19.95
C ILE A 148 -11.43 20.82 19.39
N GLY A 149 -11.34 21.86 20.23
CA GLY A 149 -11.53 23.24 19.79
C GLY A 149 -12.92 23.80 20.11
N PRO A 150 -13.09 25.13 19.99
CA PRO A 150 -12.77 25.93 18.80
C PRO A 150 -11.28 26.26 18.61
N LEU A 151 -10.79 26.06 17.39
CA LEU A 151 -9.44 26.37 16.92
C LEU A 151 -9.50 27.36 15.75
N VAL A 152 -8.38 27.99 15.42
CA VAL A 152 -8.26 28.97 14.32
C VAL A 152 -7.39 28.40 13.22
N VAL A 153 -7.84 28.54 11.97
CA VAL A 153 -7.04 28.21 10.78
C VAL A 153 -6.01 29.30 10.51
N ILE A 154 -4.74 28.94 10.38
CA ILE A 154 -3.66 29.88 10.03
C ILE A 154 -3.41 29.84 8.53
N ALA A 155 -3.18 28.63 8.00
CA ALA A 155 -2.78 28.41 6.63
C ALA A 155 -3.08 26.96 6.20
N ARG A 156 -2.84 26.67 4.93
CA ARG A 156 -2.97 25.33 4.34
C ARG A 156 -1.63 24.96 3.70
N ASN A 157 -1.16 23.75 3.99
CA ASN A 157 0.10 23.27 3.42
C ASN A 157 -0.08 22.76 1.98
N LYS A 158 1.03 22.44 1.30
CA LYS A 158 1.01 21.89 -0.07
C LYS A 158 0.25 20.56 -0.18
N GLY A 159 0.27 19.75 0.88
CA GLY A 159 -0.50 18.50 0.98
C GLY A 159 -2.00 18.69 1.23
N GLY A 160 -2.48 19.92 1.40
CA GLY A 160 -3.88 20.23 1.63
C GLY A 160 -4.36 20.08 3.08
N ALA A 161 -3.47 19.79 4.03
CA ALA A 161 -3.73 19.81 5.46
C ALA A 161 -3.70 21.24 6.03
N TYR A 162 -4.46 21.47 7.11
CA TYR A 162 -4.59 22.78 7.74
C TYR A 162 -3.62 22.95 8.90
N ILE A 163 -2.93 24.09 8.90
CA ILE A 163 -2.15 24.56 10.04
C ILE A 163 -3.11 25.34 10.94
N ILE A 164 -3.22 24.91 12.18
CA ILE A 164 -4.21 25.43 13.12
C ILE A 164 -3.55 25.82 14.44
N CYS A 165 -4.15 26.78 15.12
CA CYS A 165 -3.76 27.15 16.47
C CYS A 165 -4.94 27.22 17.44
N GLU A 166 -4.61 27.14 18.72
CA GLU A 166 -5.50 27.48 19.81
C GLU A 166 -5.79 29.00 19.84
N LEU A 167 -6.85 29.40 20.53
CA LEU A 167 -7.28 30.80 20.63
C LEU A 167 -6.31 31.74 21.37
N ASN A 168 -5.24 31.19 21.96
CA ASN A 168 -4.15 31.93 22.59
C ASN A 168 -2.94 32.12 21.65
N GLY A 169 -3.01 31.61 20.42
CA GLY A 169 -1.92 31.67 19.44
C GLY A 169 -1.03 30.44 19.42
N SER A 170 -1.29 29.43 20.26
CA SER A 170 -0.48 28.21 20.30
C SER A 170 -0.70 27.32 19.08
N VAL A 171 0.31 27.22 18.21
CA VAL A 171 0.24 26.46 16.97
C VAL A 171 0.44 24.98 17.22
N PHE A 172 -0.35 24.13 16.56
CA PHE A 172 -0.15 22.69 16.59
C PHE A 172 1.18 22.32 15.91
N ASP A 173 1.95 21.40 16.51
CA ASP A 173 3.25 20.99 15.97
C ASP A 173 3.18 20.46 14.53
N ARG A 174 2.05 19.84 14.18
CA ARG A 174 1.81 19.22 12.87
C ARG A 174 0.52 19.72 12.22
N PRO A 175 0.51 19.92 10.89
CA PRO A 175 -0.71 20.20 10.15
C PRO A 175 -1.74 19.07 10.31
N VAL A 176 -3.03 19.43 10.40
CA VAL A 176 -4.13 18.50 10.59
C VAL A 176 -4.81 18.20 9.25
N ALA A 177 -5.01 16.92 8.95
CA ALA A 177 -5.64 16.47 7.70
C ALA A 177 -7.03 17.09 7.51
N ALA A 178 -7.34 17.54 6.28
CA ALA A 178 -8.55 18.30 5.95
C ALA A 178 -9.86 17.61 6.39
N PHE A 179 -9.97 16.29 6.25
CA PHE A 179 -11.18 15.54 6.62
C PHE A 179 -11.48 15.55 8.13
N ARG A 180 -10.50 15.91 8.97
CA ARG A 180 -10.69 16.06 10.43
C ARG A 180 -11.19 17.45 10.81
N VAL A 181 -11.09 18.44 9.92
CA VAL A 181 -11.42 19.84 10.21
C VAL A 181 -12.87 20.12 9.82
N ILE A 182 -13.66 20.59 10.78
CA ILE A 182 -15.10 20.82 10.64
C ILE A 182 -15.42 22.27 11.04
N PRO A 183 -16.37 22.96 10.39
CA PRO A 183 -16.71 24.34 10.76
C PRO A 183 -17.16 24.45 12.21
N TYR A 184 -16.63 25.44 12.93
CA TYR A 184 -17.19 25.87 14.19
C TYR A 184 -18.19 27.01 13.95
N PHE A 185 -19.48 26.74 14.21
CA PHE A 185 -20.54 27.75 14.06
C PHE A 185 -20.54 28.73 15.23
N ALA A 186 -19.66 29.73 15.16
CA ALA A 186 -19.55 30.77 16.18
C ALA A 186 -20.81 31.63 16.24
N ARG A 187 -21.26 31.94 17.46
CA ARG A 187 -22.41 32.85 17.69
C ARG A 187 -22.04 34.33 17.61
N LYS A 188 -20.74 34.64 17.67
CA LYS A 188 -20.15 35.97 17.58
C LYS A 188 -18.86 35.89 16.78
N SER A 189 -18.60 36.89 15.94
CA SER A 189 -17.32 37.02 15.24
C SER A 189 -16.22 37.43 16.21
N ILE A 190 -15.04 36.82 16.08
CA ILE A 190 -13.84 37.17 16.82
C ILE A 190 -12.89 37.78 15.78
N ALA A 191 -12.50 39.04 15.97
CA ALA A 191 -11.46 39.66 15.16
C ALA A 191 -10.12 39.12 15.62
N LEU A 192 -9.35 38.54 14.70
CA LEU A 192 -8.01 38.05 15.02
C LEU A 192 -7.01 39.21 15.02
N PRO A 193 -6.12 39.27 16.01
CA PRO A 193 -5.00 40.20 16.00
C PRO A 193 -4.01 39.85 14.89
N ASP A 194 -3.03 40.73 14.67
CA ASP A 194 -1.93 40.50 13.73
C ASP A 194 -1.21 39.18 14.04
N LEU A 195 -1.21 38.25 13.08
CA LEU A 195 -0.78 36.86 13.29
C LEU A 195 0.69 36.77 13.69
N ASP A 196 1.55 37.60 13.12
CA ASP A 196 2.98 37.61 13.43
C ASP A 196 3.28 37.93 14.90
N ARG A 197 2.37 38.65 15.58
CA ARG A 197 2.49 38.98 17.01
C ARG A 197 1.73 38.02 17.91
N PHE A 198 0.80 37.26 17.34
CA PHE A 198 -0.12 36.41 18.07
C PHE A 198 0.36 34.96 18.16
N LEU A 199 1.02 34.47 17.11
CA LEU A 199 1.48 33.09 17.05
C LEU A 199 2.73 32.89 17.93
N ASP A 200 2.79 31.74 18.60
CA ASP A 200 3.93 31.35 19.43
C ASP A 200 5.10 30.75 18.64
N VAL A 201 4.95 30.64 17.32
CA VAL A 201 5.91 30.03 16.40
C VAL A 201 6.53 31.08 15.47
N PRO A 202 7.85 31.05 15.22
CA PRO A 202 8.49 31.96 14.28
C PRO A 202 8.02 31.70 12.84
N THR A 203 7.98 32.75 12.03
CA THR A 203 7.57 32.72 10.61
C THR A 203 8.29 31.66 9.79
N ASN A 204 9.57 31.38 10.05
CA ASN A 204 10.31 30.33 9.36
C ASN A 204 9.70 28.93 9.53
N ARG A 205 9.22 28.62 10.74
CA ARG A 205 8.59 27.33 11.03
C ARG A 205 7.20 27.23 10.41
N LEU A 206 6.46 28.33 10.35
CA LEU A 206 5.19 28.37 9.61
C LEU A 206 5.41 28.11 8.11
N GLN A 207 6.41 28.75 7.50
CA GLN A 207 6.78 28.50 6.10
C GLN A 207 7.20 27.06 5.85
N GLU A 208 7.96 26.46 6.77
CA GLU A 208 8.32 25.04 6.70
C GLU A 208 7.06 24.15 6.70
N MET A 209 6.13 24.40 7.62
CA MET A 209 4.87 23.67 7.71
C MET A 209 4.00 23.85 6.45
N GLU A 210 3.95 25.05 5.87
CA GLU A 210 3.25 25.32 4.61
C GLU A 210 3.88 24.57 3.44
N SER A 211 5.21 24.48 3.42
CA SER A 211 5.96 23.81 2.36
C SER A 211 5.90 22.28 2.43
N SER A 212 5.52 21.73 3.59
CA SER A 212 5.41 20.30 3.83
C SER A 212 4.17 19.69 3.15
N GLU A 213 4.28 18.44 2.73
CA GLU A 213 3.14 17.62 2.26
C GLU A 213 2.60 16.70 3.35
N VAL A 214 3.25 16.67 4.52
CA VAL A 214 2.95 15.74 5.61
C VAL A 214 1.87 16.32 6.52
N ALA A 215 0.89 15.47 6.86
CA ALA A 215 -0.09 15.73 7.91
C ALA A 215 0.21 14.89 9.16
N ASP A 216 -0.44 15.20 10.27
CA ASP A 216 -0.37 14.43 11.51
C ASP A 216 -0.67 12.92 11.29
N PRO A 217 0.32 12.01 11.53
CA PRO A 217 0.23 10.59 11.21
C PRO A 217 -0.72 9.79 12.12
N ASP A 218 -1.19 10.37 13.24
CA ASP A 218 -2.21 9.73 14.09
C ASP A 218 -3.58 9.57 13.38
N ALA A 219 -3.69 10.05 12.13
CA ALA A 219 -4.76 9.70 11.20
C ALA A 219 -4.66 8.27 10.62
N ASP A 220 -3.44 7.77 10.36
CA ASP A 220 -3.17 6.69 9.38
C ASP A 220 -2.42 5.46 9.94
N SER A 221 -2.44 5.22 11.26
CA SER A 221 -1.79 4.04 11.87
C SER A 221 -2.43 2.67 11.55
N ALA A 222 -3.05 2.51 10.38
CA ALA A 222 -3.50 1.20 9.88
C ALA A 222 -3.17 0.92 8.40
N THR A 223 -2.38 1.75 7.70
CA THR A 223 -1.90 1.39 6.35
C THR A 223 -0.52 1.97 6.04
N ASP A 224 0.54 1.30 6.49
CA ASP A 224 1.75 1.09 5.66
C ASP A 224 2.64 0.01 6.31
N ASP A 225 2.35 -1.26 6.02
CA ASP A 225 3.29 -2.36 6.24
C ASP A 225 4.24 -2.42 5.03
N ARG A 226 4.90 -1.30 4.75
CA ARG A 226 5.84 -1.13 3.65
C ARG A 226 7.19 -0.76 4.23
N SER A 227 7.78 -1.73 4.91
CA SER A 227 9.22 -1.74 5.12
C SER A 227 9.91 -1.65 3.75
N PRO A 228 10.73 -0.61 3.47
CA PRO A 228 11.69 -0.71 2.40
C PRO A 228 12.76 -1.69 2.89
N ALA A 229 12.87 -2.84 2.24
CA ALA A 229 14.05 -3.67 2.36
C ALA A 229 15.26 -2.82 1.94
N GLY A 230 16.02 -2.36 2.93
CA GLY A 230 17.34 -1.80 2.71
C GLY A 230 18.26 -2.95 2.31
N ASP A 231 18.61 -2.98 1.04
CA ASP A 231 19.84 -3.62 0.57
C ASP A 231 21.00 -2.91 1.28
N SER A 232 21.73 -3.64 2.10
CA SER A 232 23.07 -3.26 2.53
C SER A 232 24.01 -4.37 2.07
N ASP A 233 24.49 -4.23 0.83
CA ASP A 233 25.75 -4.80 0.41
C ASP A 233 26.86 -4.16 1.27
N GLU A 234 27.29 -4.84 2.32
CA GLU A 234 28.60 -4.58 2.94
C GLU A 234 29.63 -5.50 2.28
N ASP A 235 30.23 -5.00 1.19
CA ASP A 235 31.54 -5.42 0.74
C ASP A 235 32.57 -5.05 1.82
N GLY A 236 32.91 -6.03 2.66
CA GLY A 236 33.98 -5.95 3.63
C GLY A 236 35.27 -6.55 3.05
N ASP A 237 36.13 -5.67 2.54
CA ASP A 237 37.55 -5.92 2.26
C ASP A 237 38.21 -6.81 3.32
N ARG A 238 38.76 -7.96 2.90
CA ARG A 238 39.82 -8.62 3.66
C ARG A 238 41.14 -8.40 2.96
N ASP A 239 41.80 -7.40 3.52
CA ASP A 239 43.16 -6.98 3.30
C ASP A 239 44.16 -8.15 3.32
N SER A 240 45.12 -8.00 2.42
CA SER A 240 46.37 -8.71 2.32
C SER A 240 47.15 -8.74 3.64
N LEU A 241 47.53 -9.95 4.07
CA LEU A 241 48.69 -10.16 4.93
C LEU A 241 49.54 -11.28 4.32
N LEU A 242 50.48 -10.86 3.47
CA LEU A 242 51.74 -11.56 3.24
C LEU A 242 52.58 -11.44 4.50
N GLY A 243 53.02 -12.58 5.03
CA GLY A 243 53.98 -12.65 6.12
C GLY A 243 54.56 -14.06 6.17
N ASP A 244 55.75 -14.19 5.59
CA ASP A 244 56.67 -15.33 5.63
C ASP A 244 56.65 -16.11 6.94
N LEU A 245 56.81 -17.43 6.84
CA LEU A 245 57.70 -18.21 7.70
C LEU A 245 58.08 -19.53 6.98
N SER A 246 59.37 -19.63 6.72
CA SER A 246 60.15 -20.74 6.17
C SER A 246 60.30 -21.93 7.13
N ASP A 247 60.55 -23.10 6.53
CA ASP A 247 61.33 -24.27 6.98
C ASP A 247 60.96 -24.98 8.30
N ASP A 248 60.60 -26.27 8.22
CA ASP A 248 61.51 -27.41 8.51
C ASP A 248 60.77 -28.76 8.52
N ASP A 249 61.46 -29.78 7.98
CA ASP A 249 61.26 -31.25 7.98
C ASP A 249 60.07 -31.92 7.26
#